data_AF-A0AAV7GG93-F1
#
_entry.id   AF-A0AAV7GG93-F1
#
_cell.length_a   1.000
_cell.length_b   1.000
_cell.length_c   1.000
_cell.angle_alpha   90.00
_cell.angle_beta   90.00
_cell.angle_gamma   90.00
#
_symmetry.space_group_name_H-M   'P 1'
#
loop_
_entity.id
_entity.type
_entity.pdbx_description
1 polymer ?
#
loop_
_entity_poly.entity_id
_entity_poly.type
_entity_poly.pdbx_seq_one_letter_code
_entity_poly.pdbx_strand_id
1 'polypeptide(L)'
;MDRIHVKLVDLQEAINQHILKKKITTIKDENKRLQSLLSEKESKFKQELSPSRVIEEFKKSIAFNMIFKDHVKALELECTEEGFIRGFLKGVCLIQCKTGAEVEGLTPS
;
A
#
# COMPACT_ATOMS: atom_id res chain seq x y z
N MET A 1 58.59 -20.52 -43.18
CA MET A 1 57.99 -19.70 -42.10
C MET A 1 59.14 -19.14 -41.29
N ASP A 2 59.40 -17.84 -41.42
CA ASP A 2 60.58 -17.22 -40.81
C ASP A 2 60.38 -16.99 -39.32
N ARG A 3 61.45 -17.09 -38.53
CA ARG A 3 61.47 -16.90 -37.07
C ARG A 3 60.82 -15.59 -36.61
N ILE A 4 60.84 -14.57 -37.46
CA ILE A 4 60.21 -13.26 -37.20
C ILE A 4 58.68 -13.37 -37.30
N HIS A 5 58.15 -14.11 -38.27
CA HIS A 5 56.71 -14.28 -38.46
C HIS A 5 56.09 -15.03 -37.27
N VAL A 6 56.74 -16.08 -36.78
CA VAL A 6 56.26 -16.82 -35.59
C VAL A 6 56.18 -15.91 -34.37
N LYS A 7 57.24 -15.13 -34.10
CA LYS A 7 57.25 -14.18 -32.98
C LYS A 7 56.18 -13.10 -33.09
N LEU A 8 55.89 -12.63 -34.30
CA LEU A 8 54.87 -11.61 -34.53
C LEU A 8 53.47 -12.15 -34.22
N VAL A 9 53.18 -13.38 -34.64
CA VAL A 9 51.91 -14.07 -34.34
C VAL A 9 51.76 -14.30 -32.84
N ASP A 10 52.80 -14.80 -32.16
CA ASP A 10 52.77 -15.03 -30.71
C ASP A 10 52.55 -13.72 -29.93
N LEU A 11 53.17 -12.62 -30.36
CA LEU A 11 52.98 -11.31 -29.75
C LEU A 11 51.54 -10.80 -29.94
N GLN A 12 50.98 -10.96 -31.14
CA GLN A 12 49.61 -10.57 -31.44
C GLN A 12 48.59 -11.36 -30.61
N GLU A 13 48.81 -12.67 -30.48
CA GLU A 13 48.02 -13.57 -29.63
C GLU A 13 48.05 -13.09 -28.16
N ALA A 14 49.24 -12.81 -27.64
CA ALA A 14 49.42 -12.35 -26.26
C ALA A 14 48.73 -10.99 -25.99
N ILE A 15 48.84 -10.04 -26.93
CA ILE A 15 48.17 -8.74 -26.85
C ILE A 15 46.64 -8.93 -26.85
N ASN A 16 46.12 -9.76 -27.76
CA ASN A 16 44.69 -10.04 -27.85
C ASN A 16 44.16 -10.68 -26.56
N GLN A 17 44.87 -11.67 -26.02
CA GLN A 17 44.51 -12.31 -24.76
C GLN A 17 44.52 -11.32 -23.59
N HIS A 18 45.51 -10.42 -23.52
CA HIS A 18 45.58 -9.41 -22.48
C HIS A 18 44.40 -8.43 -22.55
N ILE A 19 44.07 -7.93 -23.75
CA ILE A 19 42.92 -7.06 -23.98
C ILE A 19 41.62 -7.77 -23.58
N LEU A 20 41.46 -9.04 -23.97
CA LEU A 20 40.27 -9.81 -23.66
C LEU A 20 40.10 -10.03 -22.16
N LYS A 21 41.19 -10.40 -21.46
CA LYS A 21 41.18 -10.56 -19.99
C LYS A 21 40.76 -9.26 -19.30
N LYS A 22 41.31 -8.12 -19.72
CA LYS A 22 40.96 -6.81 -19.16
C LYS A 22 39.48 -6.48 -19.37
N LYS A 23 38.94 -6.73 -20.57
CA LYS A 23 37.51 -6.52 -20.85
C LYS A 23 36.62 -7.42 -20.00
N ILE A 24 36.99 -8.70 -19.86
CA ILE A 24 36.25 -9.66 -19.03
C ILE A 24 36.23 -9.22 -17.57
N THR A 25 37.37 -8.77 -17.02
CA THR A 25 37.42 -8.29 -15.63
C THR A 25 36.53 -7.06 -15.43
N THR A 26 36.59 -6.08 -16.34
CA THR A 26 35.74 -4.88 -16.27
C THR A 26 34.26 -5.24 -16.31
N ILE A 27 33.84 -6.10 -17.24
CA ILE A 27 32.44 -6.55 -17.35
C ILE A 27 32.01 -7.29 -16.08
N LYS A 28 32.88 -8.14 -15.52
CA LYS A 28 32.59 -8.89 -14.29
C LYS A 28 32.36 -7.96 -13.09
N ASP A 29 33.20 -6.94 -12.96
CA ASP A 29 33.08 -5.95 -11.88
C ASP A 29 31.81 -5.11 -12.02
N GLU A 30 31.50 -4.65 -13.24
CA GLU A 30 30.25 -3.93 -13.51
C GLU A 30 29.01 -4.80 -13.26
N ASN A 31 29.03 -6.07 -13.68
CA ASN A 31 27.91 -6.98 -13.46
C ASN A 31 27.69 -7.21 -11.96
N LYS A 32 28.76 -7.40 -11.19
CA LYS A 32 28.67 -7.51 -9.72
C LYS A 32 28.08 -6.24 -9.09
N ARG A 33 28.49 -5.06 -9.54
CA ARG A 33 27.93 -3.78 -9.08
C ARG A 33 26.44 -3.68 -9.40
N LEU A 34 26.04 -4.02 -10.63
CA LEU A 34 24.65 -3.97 -11.07
C LEU A 34 23.77 -4.95 -10.29
N GLN A 35 24.25 -6.17 -10.04
CA GLN A 35 23.54 -7.15 -9.21
C GLN A 35 23.32 -6.63 -7.78
N SER A 36 24.32 -5.98 -7.19
CA SER A 36 24.18 -5.36 -5.87
C SER A 36 23.12 -4.26 -5.86
N LEU A 37 23.14 -3.38 -6.87
CA LEU A 37 22.15 -2.30 -7.00
C LEU A 37 20.74 -2.85 -7.22
N LEU A 38 20.61 -3.91 -8.01
CA LEU A 38 19.33 -4.54 -8.30
C LEU A 38 18.74 -5.18 -7.03
N SER A 39 19.55 -5.92 -6.27
CA SER A 39 19.15 -6.48 -4.98
C SER A 39 18.72 -5.40 -3.97
N GLU A 40 19.46 -4.28 -3.91
CA GLU A 40 19.09 -3.14 -3.07
C GLU A 40 17.72 -2.56 -3.48
N LYS A 41 17.50 -2.33 -4.78
CA LYS A 41 16.25 -1.80 -5.31
C LYS A 41 15.07 -2.74 -5.07
N GLU A 42 15.27 -4.05 -5.24
CA GLU A 42 14.25 -5.05 -4.94
C GLU A 42 13.88 -5.06 -3.46
N SER A 43 14.87 -4.94 -2.56
CA SER A 43 14.60 -4.91 -1.12
C SER A 43 13.78 -3.67 -0.72
N LYS A 44 14.12 -2.50 -1.27
CA LYS A 44 13.38 -1.24 -1.10
C LYS A 44 11.96 -1.35 -1.64
N PHE A 45 11.79 -1.91 -2.84
CA PHE A 45 10.48 -2.08 -3.46
C PHE A 45 9.57 -3.01 -2.63
N LYS A 46 10.11 -4.12 -2.12
CA LYS A 46 9.39 -5.03 -1.22
C LYS A 46 9.01 -4.34 0.10
N GLN A 47 9.86 -3.48 0.63
CA GLN A 47 9.56 -2.70 1.83
C GLN A 47 8.49 -1.63 1.57
N GLU A 48 8.55 -0.94 0.42
CA GLU A 48 7.58 0.05 -0.02
C GLU A 48 6.20 -0.55 -0.25
N LEU A 49 6.14 -1.72 -0.88
CA LEU A 49 4.90 -2.47 -1.11
C LEU A 49 4.50 -3.35 0.08
N SER A 50 5.13 -3.21 1.24
CA SER A 50 4.67 -3.94 2.42
C SER A 50 3.20 -3.61 2.67
N PRO A 51 2.33 -4.62 2.91
CA PRO A 51 0.90 -4.41 3.10
C PRO A 51 0.61 -3.35 4.16
N SER A 52 1.42 -3.30 5.23
CA SER A 52 1.33 -2.29 6.27
C SER A 52 1.50 -0.86 5.74
N ARG A 53 2.51 -0.60 4.90
CA ARG A 53 2.75 0.74 4.35
C ARG A 53 1.66 1.16 3.36
N VAL A 54 1.18 0.23 2.52
CA VAL A 54 0.07 0.48 1.59
C VAL A 54 -1.21 0.82 2.36
N ILE A 55 -1.50 0.09 3.45
CA ILE A 55 -2.67 0.36 4.31
C ILE A 55 -2.54 1.74 4.98
N GLU A 56 -1.36 2.09 5.50
CA GLU A 56 -1.16 3.39 6.13
C GLU A 56 -1.30 4.56 5.14
N GLU A 57 -0.82 4.42 3.91
CA GLU A 57 -1.05 5.42 2.85
C GLU A 57 -2.52 5.47 2.43
N PHE A 58 -3.20 4.33 2.34
CA PHE A 58 -4.64 4.27 2.05
C PHE A 58 -5.48 4.99 3.11
N LYS A 59 -5.15 4.82 4.41
CA LYS A 59 -5.82 5.56 5.51
C LYS A 59 -5.67 7.07 5.39
N LYS A 60 -4.56 7.56 4.82
CA LYS A 60 -4.36 9.01 4.57
C LYS A 60 -5.14 9.51 3.37
N SER A 61 -5.64 8.62 2.52
CA SER A 61 -6.34 9.01 1.30
C SER A 61 -7.62 9.80 1.62
N ILE A 62 -7.92 10.78 0.75
CA ILE A 62 -9.14 11.58 0.85
C ILE A 62 -10.38 10.70 0.78
N ALA A 63 -10.36 9.65 -0.05
CA ALA A 63 -11.45 8.70 -0.19
C ALA A 63 -11.75 7.99 1.14
N PHE A 64 -10.72 7.48 1.83
CA PHE A 64 -10.89 6.84 3.13
C PHE A 64 -11.49 7.80 4.16
N ASN A 65 -10.93 9.01 4.26
CA ASN A 65 -11.43 10.04 5.18
C ASN A 65 -12.88 10.43 4.88
N MET A 66 -13.27 10.50 3.61
CA MET A 66 -14.62 10.85 3.20
C MET A 66 -15.61 9.74 3.58
N ILE A 67 -15.30 8.49 3.23
CA ILE A 67 -16.12 7.32 3.58
C ILE A 67 -16.31 7.21 5.10
N PHE A 68 -15.21 7.35 5.85
CA PHE A 68 -15.25 7.22 7.30
C PHE A 68 -16.05 8.36 7.95
N LYS A 69 -15.87 9.59 7.48
CA LYS A 69 -16.62 10.75 7.97
C LYS A 69 -18.12 10.64 7.68
N ASP A 70 -18.49 10.14 6.51
CA ASP A 70 -19.89 9.96 6.15
C ASP A 70 -20.54 8.83 6.96
N HIS A 71 -19.82 7.75 7.24
CA HIS A 71 -20.28 6.70 8.16
C HIS A 71 -20.46 7.19 9.59
N VAL A 72 -19.52 7.98 10.12
CA VAL A 72 -19.64 8.56 11.46
C VAL A 72 -20.88 9.45 11.56
N LYS A 73 -21.12 10.31 10.57
CA LYS A 73 -22.33 11.15 10.53
C LYS A 73 -23.62 10.35 10.45
N ALA A 74 -23.63 9.28 9.65
CA ALA A 74 -24.80 8.41 9.54
C ALA A 74 -25.11 7.73 10.88
N LEU A 75 -24.09 7.26 11.58
CA LEU A 75 -24.23 6.65 12.90
C LEU A 75 -24.69 7.65 13.96
N GLU A 76 -24.16 8.88 13.94
CA GLU A 76 -24.60 9.97 14.83
C GLU A 76 -26.09 10.31 14.61
N LEU A 77 -26.54 10.31 13.35
CA LEU A 77 -27.93 10.55 13.00
C LEU A 77 -28.83 9.42 13.54
N GLU A 78 -28.46 8.15 13.30
CA GLU A 78 -29.20 6.97 13.78
C GLU A 78 -29.34 6.97 15.31
N CYS A 79 -28.24 7.25 16.03
CA CYS A 79 -28.26 7.36 17.49
C CYS A 79 -29.18 8.49 17.98
N THR A 80 -29.22 9.61 17.26
CA THR A 80 -30.09 10.75 17.59
C THR A 80 -31.56 10.41 17.36
N GLU A 81 -31.88 9.76 16.24
CA GLU A 81 -33.23 9.28 15.92
C GLU A 81 -33.72 8.26 16.94
N GLU A 82 -32.88 7.28 17.31
CA GLU A 82 -33.22 6.28 18.32
C GLU A 82 -33.46 6.93 19.70
N GLY A 83 -32.62 7.91 20.08
CA GLY A 83 -32.79 8.69 21.29
C GLY A 83 -34.10 9.48 21.31
N PHE A 84 -34.45 10.11 20.19
CA PHE A 84 -35.71 10.82 20.01
C PHE A 84 -36.92 9.89 20.16
N ILE A 85 -36.94 8.77 19.42
CA ILE A 85 -38.03 7.78 19.46
C ILE A 85 -38.21 7.26 20.89
N ARG A 86 -37.12 6.92 21.57
CA ARG A 86 -37.14 6.42 22.95
C ARG A 86 -37.70 7.46 23.93
N GLY A 87 -37.30 8.72 23.77
CA GLY A 87 -37.81 9.84 24.58
C GLY A 87 -39.29 10.08 24.35
N PHE A 88 -39.71 10.09 23.09
CA PHE A 88 -41.10 10.27 22.67
C PHE A 88 -42.01 9.17 23.25
N LEU A 89 -41.63 7.89 23.09
CA LEU A 89 -42.39 6.75 23.63
C LEU A 89 -42.51 6.79 25.16
N LYS A 90 -41.45 7.21 25.87
CA LYS A 90 -41.52 7.43 27.33
C LYS A 90 -42.51 8.53 27.70
N GLY A 91 -42.51 9.63 26.95
CA GLY A 91 -43.46 10.73 27.14
C GLY A 91 -44.91 10.30 26.94
N VAL A 92 -45.18 9.56 25.86
CA VAL A 92 -46.49 8.95 25.58
C VAL A 92 -46.91 8.04 26.73
N CYS A 93 -46.05 7.11 27.16
CA CYS A 93 -46.35 6.18 28.24
C CYS A 93 -46.69 6.92 29.54
N LEU A 94 -45.94 7.97 29.88
CA LEU A 94 -46.21 8.81 31.04
C LEU A 94 -47.58 9.51 30.95
N ILE A 95 -47.98 9.98 29.76
CA ILE A 95 -49.28 10.60 29.54
C ILE A 95 -50.38 9.55 29.71
N GLN A 96 -50.27 8.40 29.04
CA GLN A 96 -51.23 7.29 29.15
C GLN A 96 -51.42 6.85 30.61
N CYS A 97 -50.33 6.72 31.38
CA CYS A 97 -50.41 6.39 32.81
C CYS A 97 -51.14 7.46 33.64
N LYS A 98 -51.06 8.74 33.25
CA LYS A 98 -51.70 9.85 33.99
C LYS A 98 -53.15 10.07 33.59
N THR A 99 -53.49 9.91 32.32
CA THR A 99 -54.84 10.20 31.80
C THR A 99 -55.72 8.95 31.71
N GLY A 100 -55.15 7.75 31.76
CA GLY A 100 -55.88 6.49 31.59
C GLY A 100 -56.45 6.28 30.18
N ALA A 101 -56.09 7.14 29.22
CA ALA A 101 -56.57 7.11 27.86
C ALA A 101 -55.51 6.48 26.95
N GLU A 102 -55.93 5.55 26.08
CA GLU A 102 -55.11 5.10 24.96
C GLU A 102 -54.87 6.26 24.00
N VAL A 103 -53.65 6.34 23.46
CA VAL A 103 -53.30 7.36 22.45
C VAL A 103 -53.43 6.68 21.10
N GLU A 104 -54.50 6.98 20.38
CA GLU A 104 -54.72 6.47 19.02
C GLU A 104 -53.64 7.00 18.05
N GLY A 105 -53.16 6.12 17.15
CA GLY A 105 -52.22 6.49 16.07
C GLY A 105 -50.73 6.22 16.34
N LEU A 106 -50.38 5.53 17.43
CA LEU A 106 -48.98 5.22 17.79
C LEU A 106 -48.52 3.78 17.52
N THR A 107 -49.43 2.89 17.12
CA THR A 107 -49.10 1.57 16.61
C THR A 107 -49.03 1.61 15.09
N PRO A 108 -47.95 1.09 14.45
CA PRO A 108 -47.93 0.94 13.00
C PRO A 108 -49.03 -0.05 12.58
N SER A 109 -49.82 0.33 11.58
CA SER A 109 -50.79 -0.51 10.89
C SER A 109 -50.14 -1.58 10.03
#